data_AF-A0A2M6Y3Q0-F1
#
_entry.id   AF-A0A2M6Y3Q0-F1
#
_cell.length_a   1.000
_cell.length_b   1.000
_cell.length_c   1.000
_cell.angle_alpha   90.00
_cell.angle_beta   90.00
_cell.angle_gamma   90.00
#
_symmetry.space_group_name_H-M   'P 1'
#
loop_
_entity.id
_entity.type
_entity.pdbx_description
1 polymer ?
#
loop_
_entity_poly.entity_id
_entity_poly.type
_entity_poly.pdbx_seq_one_letter_code
_entity_poly.pdbx_strand_id
1 'polypeptide(L)'
;MRLKILSAALCALLLGAGQAYADSSASLQFTVAAPDPVMAGDEILLQTLVVNTGSTAWLKGSYYWVAEIYDLQDGERKFITQTAPLTPGENVPRGTAHGVQIPFTVPGMYKGHRLLYRAFLVLDGKRLLETDFKGFQVIEKEFKPPPEQDIQVGGDVTLTYKNSSPDRWDNSQGVTAANVVGKIKHSSFIFNTYLIHSYHRPITANLIFMNFYAPWGTLSLGDVSPTLTPLSMDGQGMRGASFERVNGKVSWLALAGRIVTPEEPTSVSAGRLARYTGGLKVSYQAYDNLKVSVISSLSRDDEFSITQDTSATTLAPQQSFVYGALLDWKISRRFTFTGDFQGSQYKADIDSGEKAAGSAWKQELKWKGGGASARAAYSMVGAQF
;
A
#
# COMPACT_ATOMS: atom_id res chain seq x y z
N MET A 1 -63.46 -16.54 -82.29
CA MET A 1 -62.55 -15.51 -81.73
C MET A 1 -62.63 -15.35 -80.20
N ARG A 2 -63.74 -15.74 -79.52
CA ARG A 2 -63.89 -15.63 -78.05
C ARG A 2 -63.12 -16.65 -77.19
N LEU A 3 -62.70 -17.80 -77.76
CA LEU A 3 -61.98 -18.84 -76.99
C LEU A 3 -60.49 -18.50 -76.73
N LYS A 4 -59.87 -17.65 -77.57
CA LYS A 4 -58.44 -17.29 -77.42
C LYS A 4 -58.19 -16.22 -76.36
N ILE A 5 -59.22 -15.44 -76.00
CA ILE A 5 -59.10 -14.38 -74.98
C ILE A 5 -59.21 -14.97 -73.57
N LEU A 6 -59.99 -16.05 -73.38
CA LEU A 6 -60.08 -16.74 -72.09
C LEU A 6 -58.78 -17.47 -71.72
N SER A 7 -58.08 -18.07 -72.69
CA SER A 7 -56.80 -18.73 -72.45
C SER A 7 -55.66 -17.75 -72.13
N ALA A 8 -55.70 -16.53 -72.68
CA ALA A 8 -54.71 -15.49 -72.39
C ALA A 8 -54.90 -14.90 -70.97
N ALA A 9 -56.15 -14.75 -70.52
CA ALA A 9 -56.45 -14.28 -69.17
C ALA A 9 -56.08 -15.32 -68.09
N LEU A 10 -56.24 -16.62 -68.38
CA LEU A 10 -55.85 -17.70 -67.46
C LEU A 10 -54.32 -17.82 -67.34
N CYS A 11 -53.56 -17.62 -68.42
CA CYS A 11 -52.10 -17.58 -68.38
C CYS A 11 -51.54 -16.35 -67.63
N ALA A 12 -52.22 -15.20 -67.70
CA ALA A 12 -51.81 -14.00 -66.97
C ALA A 12 -52.04 -14.12 -65.44
N LEU A 13 -53.06 -14.86 -65.00
CA LEU A 13 -53.31 -15.14 -63.58
C LEU A 13 -52.35 -16.19 -62.99
N LEU A 14 -51.82 -17.11 -63.81
CA LEU A 14 -50.79 -18.08 -63.37
C LEU A 14 -49.37 -17.48 -63.31
N LEU A 15 -49.10 -16.39 -64.03
CA LEU A 15 -47.85 -15.64 -63.95
C LEU A 15 -47.83 -14.61 -62.80
N GLY A 16 -48.96 -14.41 -62.13
CA GLY A 16 -49.11 -13.62 -60.91
C GLY A 16 -48.99 -14.43 -59.62
N ALA A 17 -48.49 -15.67 -59.67
CA ALA A 17 -48.05 -16.38 -58.48
C ALA A 17 -46.79 -15.69 -57.95
N GLY A 18 -46.98 -14.57 -57.24
CA GLY A 18 -45.94 -13.90 -56.48
C GLY A 18 -45.23 -14.94 -55.61
N GLN A 19 -43.91 -14.87 -55.58
CA GLN A 19 -43.08 -15.72 -54.74
C GLN A 19 -43.67 -15.71 -53.33
N ALA A 20 -44.23 -16.84 -52.90
CA ALA A 20 -44.57 -17.04 -51.50
C ALA A 20 -43.25 -16.93 -50.74
N TYR A 21 -43.05 -15.80 -50.05
CA TYR A 21 -41.87 -15.59 -49.24
C TYR A 21 -41.77 -16.74 -48.24
N ALA A 22 -40.61 -17.37 -48.21
CA ALA A 22 -40.28 -18.42 -47.27
C ALA A 22 -40.56 -17.92 -45.85
N ASP A 23 -41.60 -18.45 -45.21
CA ASP A 23 -41.93 -18.06 -43.86
C ASP A 23 -40.87 -18.63 -42.92
N SER A 24 -40.23 -17.74 -42.19
CA SER A 24 -39.25 -18.07 -41.16
C SER A 24 -40.02 -18.21 -39.86
N SER A 25 -39.88 -19.35 -39.17
CA SER A 25 -40.48 -19.55 -37.86
C SER A 25 -39.55 -20.34 -36.95
N ALA A 26 -39.71 -20.15 -35.65
CA ALA A 26 -38.99 -20.87 -34.61
C ALA A 26 -39.99 -21.35 -33.55
N SER A 27 -39.70 -22.51 -32.95
CA SER A 27 -40.45 -23.03 -31.80
C SER A 27 -39.52 -23.15 -30.60
N LEU A 28 -39.89 -22.51 -29.49
CA LEU A 28 -39.16 -22.61 -28.22
C LEU A 28 -39.40 -23.98 -27.58
N GLN A 29 -38.32 -24.69 -27.23
CA GLN A 29 -38.40 -25.94 -26.48
C GLN A 29 -38.24 -25.70 -24.97
N PHE A 30 -37.20 -24.96 -24.57
CA PHE A 30 -37.04 -24.51 -23.19
C PHE A 30 -36.13 -23.30 -23.08
N THR A 31 -36.21 -22.63 -21.93
CA THR A 31 -35.26 -21.59 -21.50
C THR A 31 -35.07 -21.66 -19.99
N VAL A 32 -33.82 -21.65 -19.53
CA VAL A 32 -33.44 -21.74 -18.11
C VAL A 32 -32.18 -20.91 -17.84
N ALA A 33 -32.10 -20.30 -16.66
CA ALA A 33 -30.90 -19.63 -16.19
C ALA A 33 -30.11 -20.57 -15.27
N ALA A 34 -28.80 -20.68 -15.48
CA ALA A 34 -27.92 -21.53 -14.67
C ALA A 34 -26.58 -20.83 -14.41
N PRO A 35 -26.08 -20.78 -13.16
CA PRO A 35 -26.69 -21.31 -11.94
C PRO A 35 -27.87 -20.45 -11.43
N ASP A 36 -28.83 -21.07 -10.74
CA ASP A 36 -29.90 -20.40 -10.00
C ASP A 36 -30.04 -21.07 -8.62
N PRO A 37 -29.69 -20.40 -7.50
CA PRO A 37 -29.28 -18.99 -7.40
C PRO A 37 -27.87 -18.70 -7.95
N VAL A 38 -27.62 -17.46 -8.38
CA VAL A 38 -26.31 -16.93 -8.80
C VAL A 38 -25.77 -15.94 -7.78
N MET A 39 -24.45 -15.92 -7.58
CA MET A 39 -23.80 -14.94 -6.71
C MET A 39 -23.69 -13.56 -7.38
N ALA A 40 -23.94 -12.49 -6.62
CA ALA A 40 -23.74 -11.14 -7.10
C ALA A 40 -22.28 -10.90 -7.52
N GLY A 41 -22.06 -10.39 -8.73
CA GLY A 41 -20.73 -10.22 -9.33
C GLY A 41 -20.22 -11.43 -10.13
N ASP A 42 -20.92 -12.57 -10.08
CA ASP A 42 -20.60 -13.75 -10.89
C ASP A 42 -21.44 -13.80 -12.18
N GLU A 43 -21.07 -14.71 -13.09
CA GLU A 43 -21.72 -14.89 -14.39
C GLU A 43 -22.84 -15.94 -14.32
N ILE A 44 -23.99 -15.63 -14.93
CA ILE A 44 -25.09 -16.56 -15.18
C ILE A 44 -25.21 -16.85 -16.67
N LEU A 45 -25.53 -18.10 -17.02
CA LEU A 45 -25.76 -18.54 -18.40
C LEU A 45 -27.26 -18.70 -18.63
N LEU A 46 -27.81 -17.93 -19.56
CA LEU A 46 -29.20 -18.04 -19.99
C LEU A 46 -29.26 -19.04 -21.14
N GLN A 47 -29.64 -20.28 -20.81
CA GLN A 47 -29.69 -21.39 -21.75
C GLN A 47 -31.04 -21.41 -22.46
N THR A 48 -31.04 -21.45 -23.78
CA THR A 48 -32.26 -21.52 -24.58
C THR A 48 -32.11 -22.56 -25.68
N LEU A 49 -33.12 -23.42 -25.85
CA LEU A 49 -33.20 -24.41 -26.92
C LEU A 49 -34.41 -24.11 -27.81
N VAL A 50 -34.17 -24.01 -29.12
CA VAL A 50 -35.21 -23.77 -30.13
C VAL A 50 -35.14 -24.77 -31.26
N VAL A 51 -36.24 -24.93 -31.99
CA VAL A 51 -36.29 -25.70 -33.23
C VAL A 51 -36.62 -24.76 -34.38
N ASN A 52 -35.87 -24.87 -35.49
CA ASN A 52 -36.19 -24.16 -36.72
C ASN A 52 -37.40 -24.83 -37.40
N THR A 53 -38.57 -24.22 -37.28
CA THR A 53 -39.82 -24.69 -37.90
C THR A 53 -40.09 -24.04 -39.26
N GLY A 54 -39.23 -23.11 -39.67
CA GLY A 54 -39.33 -22.38 -40.92
C GLY A 54 -39.10 -23.25 -42.16
N SER A 55 -39.31 -22.65 -43.33
CA SER A 55 -39.08 -23.32 -44.62
C SER A 55 -37.61 -23.28 -45.08
N THR A 56 -36.77 -22.45 -44.47
CA THR A 56 -35.35 -22.23 -44.82
C THR A 56 -34.43 -22.48 -43.63
N ALA A 57 -33.15 -22.79 -43.91
CA ALA A 57 -32.11 -22.86 -42.88
C ALA A 57 -31.73 -21.45 -42.40
N TRP A 58 -31.41 -21.31 -41.12
CA TRP A 58 -30.80 -20.09 -40.59
C TRP A 58 -29.30 -20.14 -40.90
N LEU A 59 -28.81 -19.17 -41.66
CA LEU A 59 -27.40 -19.14 -42.06
C LEU A 59 -26.57 -18.49 -40.96
N LYS A 60 -25.36 -18.99 -40.73
CA LYS A 60 -24.41 -18.39 -39.79
C LYS A 60 -24.23 -16.90 -40.12
N GLY A 61 -24.29 -16.05 -39.10
CA GLY A 61 -24.22 -14.59 -39.24
C GLY A 61 -25.51 -13.90 -39.70
N SER A 62 -26.55 -14.65 -40.10
CA SER A 62 -27.87 -14.07 -40.41
C SER A 62 -28.78 -14.02 -39.18
N TYR A 63 -28.44 -14.73 -38.11
CA TYR A 63 -29.20 -14.75 -36.86
C TYR A 63 -28.31 -14.51 -35.63
N TYR A 64 -28.90 -13.95 -34.58
CA TYR A 64 -28.24 -13.74 -33.29
C TYR A 64 -29.25 -13.77 -32.14
N TRP A 65 -28.71 -13.92 -30.94
CA TRP A 65 -29.44 -13.96 -29.69
C TRP A 65 -29.15 -12.74 -28.82
N VAL A 66 -30.19 -12.22 -28.18
CA VAL A 66 -30.04 -11.20 -27.12
C VAL A 66 -30.95 -11.56 -25.96
N ALA A 67 -30.58 -11.20 -24.75
CA ALA A 67 -31.45 -11.26 -23.60
C ALA A 67 -31.64 -9.87 -22.99
N GLU A 68 -32.86 -9.56 -22.58
CA GLU A 68 -33.18 -8.39 -21.77
C GLU A 68 -33.34 -8.84 -20.32
N ILE A 69 -32.74 -8.08 -19.38
CA ILE A 69 -32.76 -8.34 -17.95
C ILE A 69 -33.60 -7.27 -17.26
N TYR A 70 -34.42 -7.69 -16.32
CA TYR A 70 -35.36 -6.87 -15.58
C TYR A 70 -35.24 -7.12 -14.08
N ASP A 71 -35.44 -6.08 -13.28
CA ASP A 71 -35.62 -6.19 -11.84
C ASP A 71 -37.12 -6.39 -11.53
N LEU A 72 -37.41 -7.18 -10.51
CA LEU A 72 -38.76 -7.33 -9.96
C LEU A 72 -38.81 -6.63 -8.60
N GLN A 73 -39.16 -5.35 -8.60
CA GLN A 73 -39.37 -4.54 -7.39
C GLN A 73 -40.86 -4.27 -7.22
N ASP A 74 -41.42 -4.57 -6.04
CA ASP A 74 -42.83 -4.29 -5.69
C ASP A 74 -43.87 -4.81 -6.69
N GLY A 75 -43.55 -5.90 -7.41
CA GLY A 75 -44.42 -6.49 -8.44
C GLY A 75 -44.35 -5.82 -9.81
N GLU A 76 -43.59 -4.73 -9.96
CA GLU A 76 -43.35 -4.07 -11.23
C GLU A 76 -42.04 -4.54 -11.88
N ARG A 77 -42.07 -4.63 -13.22
CA ARG A 77 -40.93 -5.07 -14.03
C ARG A 77 -40.16 -3.84 -14.50
N LYS A 78 -38.96 -3.64 -13.97
CA LYS A 78 -38.08 -2.54 -14.35
C LYS A 78 -36.97 -3.04 -15.26
N PHE A 79 -36.87 -2.51 -16.47
CA PHE A 79 -35.78 -2.84 -17.38
C PHE A 79 -34.43 -2.42 -16.77
N ILE A 80 -33.46 -3.33 -16.75
CA ILE A 80 -32.09 -3.07 -16.27
C ILE A 80 -31.16 -2.86 -17.46
N THR A 81 -31.04 -3.89 -18.30
CA THR A 81 -30.05 -3.93 -19.39
C THR A 81 -30.40 -4.98 -20.43
N GLN A 82 -29.72 -4.90 -21.57
CA GLN A 82 -29.70 -5.94 -22.59
C GLN A 82 -28.29 -6.54 -22.68
N THR A 83 -28.18 -7.85 -22.91
CA THR A 83 -26.89 -8.52 -23.13
C THR A 83 -26.32 -8.13 -24.50
N ALA A 84 -25.01 -8.31 -24.66
CA ALA A 84 -24.41 -8.24 -25.98
C ALA A 84 -25.04 -9.29 -26.93
N PRO A 85 -25.18 -8.99 -28.23
CA PRO A 85 -25.62 -9.97 -29.22
C PRO A 85 -24.66 -11.15 -29.32
N LEU A 86 -25.21 -12.36 -29.19
CA LEU A 86 -24.47 -13.61 -29.35
C LEU A 86 -24.81 -14.22 -30.71
N THR A 87 -23.83 -14.29 -31.60
CA THR A 87 -23.98 -14.84 -32.96
C THR A 87 -23.34 -16.24 -33.02
N PRO A 88 -24.12 -17.33 -33.10
CA PRO A 88 -23.55 -18.67 -33.17
C PRO A 88 -22.83 -18.95 -34.49
N GLY A 89 -21.83 -19.83 -34.45
CA GLY A 89 -20.95 -20.13 -35.58
C GLY A 89 -21.50 -21.15 -36.60
N GLU A 90 -22.70 -21.70 -36.36
CA GLU A 90 -23.26 -22.80 -37.14
C GLU A 90 -24.53 -22.38 -37.93
N ASN A 91 -24.79 -23.08 -39.03
CA ASN A 91 -26.08 -23.00 -39.72
C ASN A 91 -27.09 -23.88 -38.98
N VAL A 92 -28.35 -23.46 -38.90
CA VAL A 92 -29.43 -24.27 -38.32
C VAL A 92 -30.36 -24.75 -39.43
N PRO A 93 -30.25 -26.01 -39.88
CA PRO A 93 -31.13 -26.56 -40.90
C PRO A 93 -32.59 -26.55 -40.46
N ARG A 94 -33.50 -26.63 -41.44
CA ARG A 94 -34.92 -26.80 -41.19
C ARG A 94 -35.18 -28.07 -40.37
N GLY A 95 -36.02 -27.96 -39.35
CA GLY A 95 -36.42 -29.04 -38.47
C GLY A 95 -35.39 -29.41 -37.40
N THR A 96 -34.23 -28.73 -37.37
CA THR A 96 -33.16 -29.01 -36.40
C THR A 96 -33.30 -28.15 -35.15
N ALA A 97 -32.94 -28.72 -34.00
CA ALA A 97 -32.85 -27.99 -32.74
C ALA A 97 -31.49 -27.28 -32.61
N HIS A 98 -31.49 -26.08 -32.04
CA HIS A 98 -30.29 -25.28 -31.77
C HIS A 98 -30.35 -24.72 -30.35
N GLY A 99 -29.28 -24.94 -29.60
CA GLY A 99 -29.13 -24.50 -28.21
C GLY A 99 -28.11 -23.38 -28.10
N VAL A 100 -28.41 -22.37 -27.29
CA VAL A 100 -27.51 -21.24 -27.02
C VAL A 100 -27.39 -21.00 -25.51
N GLN A 101 -26.23 -20.52 -25.07
CA GLN A 101 -25.99 -20.05 -23.71
C GLN A 101 -25.57 -18.58 -23.78
N ILE A 102 -26.43 -17.67 -23.32
CA ILE A 102 -26.16 -16.23 -23.35
C ILE A 102 -25.55 -15.84 -21.99
N PRO A 103 -24.26 -15.45 -21.92
CA PRO A 103 -23.64 -15.05 -20.66
C PRO A 103 -24.12 -13.68 -20.20
N PHE A 104 -24.33 -13.54 -18.89
CA PHE A 104 -24.65 -12.28 -18.24
C PHE A 104 -23.94 -12.17 -16.89
N THR A 105 -23.13 -11.14 -16.69
CA THR A 105 -22.51 -10.85 -15.39
C THR A 105 -23.48 -10.05 -14.53
N VAL A 106 -23.89 -10.61 -13.39
CA VAL A 106 -24.85 -9.95 -12.49
C VAL A 106 -24.16 -8.80 -11.75
N PRO A 107 -24.63 -7.54 -11.88
CA PRO A 107 -24.02 -6.43 -11.15
C PRO A 107 -24.17 -6.60 -9.62
N GLY A 108 -23.11 -6.28 -8.87
CA GLY A 108 -23.07 -6.46 -7.42
C GLY A 108 -24.18 -5.76 -6.62
N MET A 109 -24.77 -4.70 -7.19
CA MET A 109 -25.86 -3.94 -6.59
C MET A 109 -27.21 -4.67 -6.53
N TYR A 110 -27.41 -5.77 -7.28
CA TYR A 110 -28.64 -6.56 -7.28
C TYR A 110 -28.62 -7.71 -6.25
N LYS A 111 -27.74 -7.64 -5.25
CA LYS A 111 -27.69 -8.59 -4.15
C LYS A 111 -29.05 -8.70 -3.46
N GLY A 112 -29.59 -9.92 -3.35
CA GLY A 112 -30.88 -10.20 -2.69
C GLY A 112 -32.10 -9.90 -3.55
N HIS A 113 -31.91 -9.43 -4.79
CA HIS A 113 -33.01 -9.20 -5.73
C HIS A 113 -33.36 -10.46 -6.50
N ARG A 114 -34.63 -10.53 -6.95
CA ARG A 114 -35.07 -11.52 -7.94
C ARG A 114 -35.08 -10.84 -9.31
N LEU A 115 -34.17 -11.26 -10.18
CA LEU A 115 -34.10 -10.75 -11.54
C LEU A 115 -34.94 -11.62 -12.46
N LEU A 116 -35.45 -11.01 -13.53
CA LEU A 116 -36.15 -11.68 -14.62
C LEU A 116 -35.35 -11.49 -15.91
N TYR A 117 -35.41 -12.47 -16.81
CA TYR A 117 -34.86 -12.34 -18.14
C TYR A 117 -35.86 -12.79 -19.20
N ARG A 118 -35.66 -12.27 -20.41
CA ARG A 118 -36.36 -12.67 -21.63
C ARG A 118 -35.38 -12.72 -22.79
N ALA A 119 -35.32 -13.83 -23.50
CA ALA A 119 -34.43 -14.02 -24.64
C ALA A 119 -35.16 -13.81 -25.98
N PHE A 120 -34.43 -13.34 -26.98
CA PHE A 120 -34.93 -13.11 -28.32
C PHE A 120 -34.01 -13.75 -29.34
N LEU A 121 -34.62 -14.43 -30.31
CA LEU A 121 -33.95 -14.84 -31.54
C LEU A 121 -34.26 -13.81 -32.61
N VAL A 122 -33.22 -13.22 -33.19
CA VAL A 122 -33.33 -12.27 -34.31
C VAL A 122 -32.74 -12.90 -35.56
N LEU A 123 -33.48 -12.90 -36.66
CA LEU A 123 -33.05 -13.38 -37.98
C LEU A 123 -33.22 -12.23 -38.99
N ASP A 124 -32.16 -11.86 -39.70
CA ASP A 124 -32.13 -10.78 -40.69
C ASP A 124 -32.71 -9.46 -40.16
N GLY A 125 -32.44 -9.16 -38.88
CA GLY A 125 -32.92 -7.97 -38.19
C GLY A 125 -34.37 -8.03 -37.71
N LYS A 126 -35.09 -9.13 -37.95
CA LYS A 126 -36.47 -9.34 -37.47
C LYS A 126 -36.50 -10.28 -36.28
N ARG A 127 -37.27 -9.94 -35.24
CA ARG A 127 -37.50 -10.81 -34.08
C ARG A 127 -38.32 -12.02 -34.53
N LEU A 128 -37.72 -13.19 -34.49
CA LEU A 128 -38.31 -14.46 -34.91
C LEU A 128 -38.97 -15.19 -33.73
N LEU A 129 -38.40 -15.05 -32.54
CA LEU A 129 -38.88 -15.66 -31.31
C LEU A 129 -38.66 -14.70 -30.14
N GLU A 130 -39.57 -14.74 -29.19
CA GLU A 130 -39.47 -14.13 -27.88
C GLU A 130 -39.85 -15.16 -26.83
N THR A 131 -39.06 -15.29 -25.75
CA THR A 131 -39.42 -16.16 -24.62
C THR A 131 -40.38 -15.48 -23.65
N ASP A 132 -41.01 -16.25 -22.76
CA ASP A 132 -41.62 -15.67 -21.56
C ASP A 132 -40.56 -15.14 -20.58
N PHE A 133 -40.99 -14.31 -19.62
CA PHE A 133 -40.15 -13.90 -18.50
C PHE A 133 -39.85 -15.09 -17.59
N LYS A 134 -38.56 -15.36 -17.37
CA LYS A 134 -38.09 -16.35 -16.39
C LYS A 134 -37.26 -15.66 -15.32
N GLY A 135 -37.40 -16.08 -14.07
CA GLY A 135 -36.69 -15.47 -12.95
C GLY A 135 -35.53 -16.30 -12.45
N PHE A 136 -34.52 -15.64 -11.90
CA PHE A 136 -33.41 -16.23 -11.15
C PHE A 136 -33.12 -15.40 -9.90
N GLN A 137 -32.58 -16.05 -8.86
CA GLN A 137 -32.27 -15.41 -7.58
C GLN A 137 -30.81 -14.99 -7.51
N VAL A 138 -30.56 -13.77 -7.01
CA VAL A 138 -29.20 -13.27 -6.77
C VAL A 138 -28.88 -13.34 -5.28
N ILE A 139 -27.92 -14.18 -4.91
CA ILE A 139 -27.46 -14.32 -3.53
C ILE A 139 -26.19 -13.51 -3.27
N GLU A 140 -25.96 -13.19 -2.00
CA GLU A 140 -24.75 -12.51 -1.56
C GLU A 140 -23.52 -13.38 -1.77
N LYS A 141 -22.47 -12.80 -2.36
CA LYS A 141 -21.14 -13.37 -2.30
C LYS A 141 -20.65 -13.25 -0.85
N GLU A 142 -20.55 -14.37 -0.14
CA GLU A 142 -19.93 -14.39 1.19
C GLU A 142 -18.53 -13.80 1.09
N PHE A 143 -18.33 -12.60 1.62
CA PHE A 143 -17.01 -12.02 1.76
C PHE A 143 -16.28 -12.79 2.84
N LYS A 144 -15.57 -13.85 2.43
CA LYS A 144 -14.54 -14.45 3.29
C LYS A 144 -13.35 -13.50 3.22
N PRO A 145 -13.04 -12.73 4.30
CA PRO A 145 -11.81 -11.98 4.31
C PRO A 145 -10.67 -12.97 4.02
N PRO A 146 -9.68 -12.59 3.20
CA PRO A 146 -8.53 -13.45 2.98
C PRO A 146 -7.97 -13.85 4.35
N PRO A 147 -7.53 -15.11 4.52
CA PRO A 147 -6.99 -15.57 5.79
C PRO A 147 -5.91 -14.59 6.24
N GLU A 148 -5.90 -14.26 7.54
CA GLU A 148 -4.88 -13.37 8.10
C GLU A 148 -3.50 -13.89 7.71
N GLN A 149 -2.77 -13.11 6.93
CA GLN A 149 -1.42 -13.48 6.54
C GLN A 149 -0.51 -13.19 7.73
N ASP A 150 0.12 -14.25 8.26
CA ASP A 150 1.11 -14.14 9.33
C ASP A 150 2.31 -13.25 8.95
N ILE A 151 2.57 -13.13 7.65
CA ILE A 151 3.67 -12.35 7.10
C ILE A 151 3.15 -11.56 5.90
N GLN A 152 3.27 -10.24 5.99
CA GLN A 152 3.03 -9.34 4.87
C GLN A 152 4.27 -8.47 4.70
N VAL A 153 4.89 -8.48 3.52
CA VAL A 153 6.06 -7.65 3.21
C VAL A 153 5.79 -6.91 1.93
N GLY A 154 6.02 -5.61 1.93
CA GLY A 154 5.94 -4.73 0.77
C GLY A 154 7.13 -3.78 0.76
N GLY A 155 7.34 -3.12 -0.37
CA GLY A 155 8.46 -2.21 -0.52
C GLY A 155 8.98 -2.15 -1.95
N ASP A 156 10.01 -1.36 -2.13
CA ASP A 156 10.73 -1.22 -3.38
C ASP A 156 12.23 -1.43 -3.16
N VAL A 157 12.86 -1.99 -4.20
CA VAL A 157 14.31 -2.08 -4.31
C VAL A 157 14.67 -1.44 -5.64
N THR A 158 15.44 -0.36 -5.59
CA THR A 158 15.87 0.38 -6.76
C THR A 158 17.38 0.21 -6.93
N LEU A 159 17.80 -0.28 -8.10
CA LEU A 159 19.19 -0.30 -8.52
C LEU A 159 19.38 0.75 -9.61
N THR A 160 20.21 1.76 -9.35
CA THR A 160 20.57 2.77 -10.34
C THR A 160 22.04 2.63 -10.68
N TYR A 161 22.37 2.69 -11.97
CA TYR A 161 23.75 2.71 -12.45
C TYR A 161 23.96 3.95 -13.32
N LYS A 162 25.05 4.66 -13.06
CA LYS A 162 25.50 5.80 -13.84
C LYS A 162 26.96 5.61 -14.21
N ASN A 163 27.27 5.80 -15.49
CA ASN A 163 28.63 5.96 -15.98
C ASN A 163 28.72 7.31 -16.68
N SER A 164 29.62 8.19 -16.22
CA SER A 164 29.83 9.52 -16.79
C SER A 164 31.15 9.68 -17.52
N SER A 165 31.81 8.59 -17.89
CA SER A 165 33.08 8.63 -18.60
C SER A 165 32.88 8.67 -20.12
N PRO A 166 33.56 9.57 -20.86
CA PRO A 166 33.51 9.63 -22.33
C PRO A 166 34.18 8.41 -22.99
N ASP A 167 35.33 7.95 -22.48
CA ASP A 167 36.20 6.98 -23.18
C ASP A 167 36.67 5.78 -22.33
N ARG A 168 36.29 5.69 -21.05
CA ARG A 168 36.69 4.61 -20.11
C ARG A 168 35.57 4.24 -19.13
N TRP A 169 35.74 3.23 -18.28
CA TRP A 169 34.73 2.83 -17.26
C TRP A 169 35.02 3.40 -15.86
N ASP A 170 35.91 4.40 -15.81
CA ASP A 170 36.56 4.86 -14.57
C ASP A 170 35.62 5.65 -13.64
N ASN A 171 34.51 6.22 -14.16
CA ASN A 171 33.50 6.96 -13.39
C ASN A 171 32.18 6.21 -13.33
N SER A 172 32.24 4.95 -12.91
CA SER A 172 31.07 4.12 -12.64
C SER A 172 30.58 4.31 -11.20
N GLN A 173 29.28 4.60 -11.07
CA GLN A 173 28.59 4.70 -9.79
C GLN A 173 27.31 3.86 -9.82
N GLY A 174 27.22 2.90 -8.91
CA GLY A 174 26.00 2.16 -8.62
C GLY A 174 25.34 2.71 -7.35
N VAL A 175 24.02 2.70 -7.29
CA VAL A 175 23.25 3.02 -6.09
C VAL A 175 22.22 1.91 -5.90
N THR A 176 22.26 1.28 -4.74
CA THR A 176 21.24 0.33 -4.30
C THR A 176 20.45 0.97 -3.17
N ALA A 177 19.17 1.22 -3.42
CA ALA A 177 18.24 1.71 -2.41
C ALA A 177 17.17 0.64 -2.17
N ALA A 178 16.82 0.40 -0.91
CA ALA A 178 15.66 -0.43 -0.59
C ALA A 178 14.86 0.19 0.54
N ASN A 179 13.54 0.25 0.37
CA ASN A 179 12.57 0.65 1.38
C ASN A 179 11.59 -0.50 1.56
N VAL A 180 11.75 -1.26 2.63
CA VAL A 180 10.95 -2.45 2.92
C VAL A 180 10.16 -2.22 4.19
N VAL A 181 8.86 -2.47 4.12
CA VAL A 181 7.96 -2.46 5.28
C VAL A 181 7.27 -3.80 5.36
N GLY A 182 7.10 -4.31 6.57
CA GLY A 182 6.39 -5.56 6.75
C GLY A 182 5.74 -5.71 8.10
N LYS A 183 4.90 -6.73 8.18
CA LYS A 183 4.21 -7.19 9.37
C LYS A 183 4.51 -8.67 9.54
N ILE A 184 4.87 -9.06 10.75
CA ILE A 184 5.09 -10.44 11.18
C ILE A 184 4.20 -10.65 12.41
N LYS A 185 3.06 -11.32 12.24
CA LYS A 185 2.03 -11.50 13.28
C LYS A 185 1.59 -10.15 13.87
N HIS A 186 1.89 -9.90 15.14
CA HIS A 186 1.57 -8.66 15.86
C HIS A 186 2.72 -7.64 15.87
N SER A 187 3.80 -7.91 15.13
CA SER A 187 4.96 -7.02 15.01
C SER A 187 5.02 -6.41 13.63
N SER A 188 5.60 -5.22 13.51
CA SER A 188 5.89 -4.60 12.22
C SER A 188 7.34 -4.17 12.15
N PHE A 189 7.86 -4.04 10.93
CA PHE A 189 9.21 -3.56 10.72
C PHE A 189 9.28 -2.62 9.52
N ILE A 190 10.25 -1.72 9.58
CA ILE A 190 10.65 -0.82 8.51
C ILE A 190 12.15 -0.98 8.34
N PHE A 191 12.60 -1.19 7.12
CA PHE A 191 14.00 -1.28 6.75
C PHE A 191 14.25 -0.35 5.56
N ASN A 192 15.16 0.61 5.74
CA ASN A 192 15.59 1.53 4.70
C ASN A 192 17.11 1.41 4.55
N THR A 193 17.60 1.28 3.33
CA THR A 193 19.03 1.26 3.05
C THR A 193 19.35 2.05 1.80
N TYR A 194 20.51 2.70 1.80
CA TYR A 194 21.07 3.44 0.68
C TYR A 194 22.57 3.16 0.60
N LEU A 195 22.95 2.33 -0.38
CA LEU A 195 24.31 1.88 -0.61
C LEU A 195 24.83 2.54 -1.89
N ILE A 196 26.03 3.10 -1.81
CA ILE A 196 26.76 3.66 -2.95
C ILE A 196 27.89 2.71 -3.31
N HIS A 197 27.96 2.33 -4.57
CA HIS A 197 28.98 1.48 -5.15
C HIS A 197 29.84 2.34 -6.08
N SER A 198 31.16 2.32 -5.87
CA SER A 198 32.12 3.01 -6.73
C SER A 198 33.31 2.10 -7.01
N TYR A 199 34.07 2.38 -8.06
CA TYR A 199 35.20 1.54 -8.48
C TYR A 199 36.22 1.29 -7.35
N HIS A 200 36.57 2.31 -6.57
CA HIS A 200 37.53 2.19 -5.46
C HIS A 200 36.89 1.85 -4.10
N ARG A 201 35.56 1.91 -4.00
CA ARG A 201 34.81 1.55 -2.79
C ARG A 201 33.58 0.74 -3.19
N PRO A 202 33.70 -0.61 -3.23
CA PRO A 202 32.67 -1.47 -3.79
C PRO A 202 31.35 -1.37 -3.03
N ILE A 203 31.37 -1.05 -1.73
CA ILE A 203 30.15 -0.81 -0.93
C ILE A 203 30.44 0.32 0.06
N THR A 204 29.70 1.42 -0.04
CA THR A 204 29.66 2.50 0.95
C THR A 204 28.24 2.66 1.46
N ALA A 205 27.99 2.25 2.70
CA ALA A 205 26.69 2.38 3.35
C ALA A 205 26.45 3.82 3.82
N ASN A 206 25.66 4.58 3.04
CA ASN A 206 25.29 5.94 3.39
C ASN A 206 24.20 5.96 4.47
N LEU A 207 23.16 5.15 4.27
CA LEU A 207 22.07 4.96 5.22
C LEU A 207 21.80 3.45 5.37
N ILE A 208 21.73 2.95 6.58
CA ILE A 208 21.15 1.66 6.92
C ILE A 208 20.27 1.92 8.12
N PHE A 209 18.97 1.69 8.05
CA PHE A 209 18.05 1.97 9.14
C PHE A 209 17.01 0.86 9.23
N MET A 210 16.83 0.32 10.42
CA MET A 210 15.81 -0.69 10.68
C MET A 210 15.07 -0.35 11.97
N ASN A 211 13.74 -0.29 11.92
CA ASN A 211 12.89 -0.26 13.11
C ASN A 211 12.05 -1.54 13.15
N PHE A 212 12.06 -2.21 14.29
CA PHE A 212 11.22 -3.37 14.58
C PHE A 212 10.31 -3.04 15.76
N TYR A 213 9.01 -2.93 15.50
CA TYR A 213 7.98 -2.65 16.48
C TYR A 213 7.35 -3.96 16.94
N ALA A 214 7.48 -4.27 18.21
CA ALA A 214 6.92 -5.47 18.81
C ALA A 214 6.16 -5.15 20.11
N PRO A 215 5.30 -6.06 20.59
CA PRO A 215 4.60 -5.88 21.86
C PRO A 215 5.54 -5.69 23.06
N TRP A 216 6.77 -6.18 22.97
CA TRP A 216 7.80 -6.05 24.02
C TRP A 216 8.60 -4.76 23.93
N GLY A 217 8.48 -3.98 22.86
CA GLY A 217 9.17 -2.71 22.65
C GLY A 217 9.54 -2.45 21.18
N THR A 218 10.26 -1.36 20.97
CA THR A 218 10.75 -0.93 19.66
C THR A 218 12.26 -1.06 19.63
N LEU A 219 12.79 -1.85 18.69
CA LEU A 219 14.21 -1.98 18.42
C LEU A 219 14.57 -1.21 17.15
N SER A 220 15.52 -0.30 17.24
CA SER A 220 16.06 0.46 16.12
C SER A 220 17.52 0.09 15.91
N LEU A 221 17.94 -0.22 14.68
CA LEU A 221 19.33 -0.54 14.31
C LEU A 221 19.79 0.32 13.12
N GLY A 222 21.09 0.59 13.07
CA GLY A 222 21.74 1.37 12.02
C GLY A 222 21.76 2.87 12.31
N ASP A 223 21.60 3.70 11.30
CA ASP A 223 21.55 5.16 11.33
C ASP A 223 20.23 5.64 11.95
N VAL A 224 20.26 5.82 13.26
CA VAL A 224 19.15 6.28 14.08
C VAL A 224 19.39 7.72 14.55
N SER A 225 18.33 8.44 14.88
CA SER A 225 18.39 9.80 15.43
C SER A 225 17.68 9.83 16.79
N PRO A 226 18.27 9.21 17.83
CA PRO A 226 17.61 9.12 19.13
C PRO A 226 17.60 10.49 19.82
N THR A 227 16.59 10.70 20.65
CA THR A 227 16.48 11.91 21.48
C THR A 227 16.32 11.52 22.94
N LEU A 228 17.36 11.78 23.75
CA LEU A 228 17.26 11.65 25.20
C LEU A 228 16.56 12.88 25.78
N THR A 229 17.07 14.06 25.45
CA THR A 229 16.56 15.37 25.91
C THR A 229 17.05 16.50 25.01
N PRO A 230 16.40 17.67 25.03
CA PRO A 230 16.84 18.85 24.29
C PRO A 230 18.24 19.39 24.65
N LEU A 231 18.76 19.17 25.87
CA LEU A 231 20.05 19.73 26.31
C LEU A 231 21.27 18.79 26.17
N SER A 232 21.11 17.50 25.85
CA SER A 232 22.25 16.57 25.65
C SER A 232 22.26 15.91 24.28
N MET A 233 21.24 15.09 24.01
CA MET A 233 21.10 14.37 22.75
C MET A 233 19.73 14.67 22.15
N ASP A 234 19.71 15.64 21.25
CA ASP A 234 18.53 16.06 20.49
C ASP A 234 18.75 15.79 19.00
N GLY A 235 18.12 14.74 18.47
CA GLY A 235 18.19 14.39 17.07
C GLY A 235 19.60 14.09 16.52
N GLN A 236 20.58 13.78 17.37
CA GLN A 236 21.94 13.51 16.93
C GLN A 236 21.97 12.22 16.07
N GLY A 237 22.53 12.31 14.86
CA GLY A 237 22.73 11.15 14.01
C GLY A 237 23.70 10.16 14.68
N MET A 238 23.27 8.91 14.82
CA MET A 238 24.03 7.84 15.45
C MET A 238 23.91 6.57 14.62
N ARG A 239 25.03 5.92 14.30
CA ARG A 239 25.03 4.56 13.74
C ARG A 239 25.20 3.55 14.87
N GLY A 240 24.14 2.84 15.23
CA GLY A 240 24.15 1.89 16.34
C GLY A 240 22.82 1.22 16.57
N ALA A 241 22.44 1.07 17.83
CA ALA A 241 21.18 0.48 18.24
C ALA A 241 20.49 1.34 19.29
N SER A 242 19.16 1.35 19.27
CA SER A 242 18.35 1.82 20.39
C SER A 242 17.20 0.88 20.65
N PHE A 243 16.85 0.71 21.92
CA PHE A 243 15.73 -0.09 22.35
C PHE A 243 14.85 0.74 23.29
N GLU A 244 13.58 0.85 22.93
CA GLU A 244 12.55 1.54 23.70
C GLU A 244 11.50 0.56 24.19
N ARG A 245 11.12 0.67 25.45
CA ARG A 245 10.01 -0.11 26.02
C ARG A 245 9.13 0.77 26.88
N VAL A 246 7.82 0.65 26.68
CA VAL A 246 6.79 1.26 27.51
C VAL A 246 6.04 0.14 28.22
N ASN A 247 6.01 0.18 29.55
CA ASN A 247 5.27 -0.76 30.37
C ASN A 247 4.45 0.00 31.43
N GLY A 248 3.18 0.25 31.11
CA GLY A 248 2.28 1.02 31.97
C GLY A 248 2.81 2.43 32.20
N LYS A 249 3.09 2.76 33.47
CA LYS A 249 3.60 4.09 33.89
C LYS A 249 5.11 4.27 33.67
N VAL A 250 5.85 3.23 33.34
CA VAL A 250 7.31 3.32 33.15
C VAL A 250 7.63 3.19 31.67
N SER A 251 8.41 4.11 31.13
CA SER A 251 9.02 3.99 29.80
C SER A 251 10.53 4.10 29.93
N TRP A 252 11.29 3.32 29.18
CA TRP A 252 12.73 3.49 29.12
C TRP A 252 13.25 3.33 27.70
N LEU A 253 14.35 4.02 27.44
CA LEU A 253 15.07 4.04 26.18
C LEU A 253 16.55 3.83 26.49
N ALA A 254 17.12 2.75 25.96
CA ALA A 254 18.56 2.52 25.97
C ALA A 254 19.11 2.69 24.56
N LEU A 255 20.29 3.25 24.42
CA LEU A 255 20.95 3.42 23.13
C LEU A 255 22.45 3.21 23.26
N ALA A 256 23.07 2.74 22.19
CA ALA A 256 24.52 2.65 22.06
C ALA A 256 24.90 2.71 20.58
N GLY A 257 25.91 3.49 20.24
CA GLY A 257 26.33 3.62 18.85
C GLY A 257 27.43 4.63 18.62
N ARG A 258 27.87 4.73 17.37
CA ARG A 258 28.87 5.70 16.94
C ARG A 258 28.17 6.97 16.47
N ILE A 259 28.56 8.11 17.04
CA ILE A 259 28.06 9.45 16.66
C ILE A 259 29.05 10.22 15.77
N VAL A 260 30.31 9.80 15.73
CA VAL A 260 31.35 10.41 14.90
C VAL A 260 32.10 9.32 14.15
N THR A 261 32.15 9.42 12.82
CA THR A 261 32.91 8.50 11.97
C THR A 261 34.40 8.89 11.99
N PRO A 262 35.32 7.92 12.14
CA PRO A 262 36.75 8.20 12.16
C PRO A 262 37.24 8.72 10.81
N GLU A 263 38.27 9.55 10.85
CA GLU A 263 38.91 10.15 9.68
C GLU A 263 40.42 10.18 9.90
N GLU A 264 41.17 9.52 9.02
CA GLU A 264 42.63 9.47 9.09
C GLU A 264 43.24 10.88 8.89
N PRO A 265 44.36 11.19 9.57
CA PRO A 265 45.05 12.45 9.38
C PRO A 265 45.58 12.59 7.94
N THR A 266 45.68 13.83 7.48
CA THR A 266 46.26 14.21 6.19
C THR A 266 47.23 15.37 6.40
N SER A 267 47.91 15.83 5.35
CA SER A 267 48.80 16.99 5.42
C SER A 267 48.11 18.31 5.80
N VAL A 268 46.77 18.35 5.76
CA VAL A 268 45.96 19.56 6.02
C VAL A 268 44.90 19.35 7.11
N SER A 269 44.79 18.15 7.69
CA SER A 269 43.80 17.81 8.72
C SER A 269 44.41 16.86 9.74
N ALA A 270 44.19 17.13 11.02
CA ALA A 270 44.60 16.24 12.12
C ALA A 270 43.80 14.92 12.15
N GLY A 271 42.77 14.78 11.31
CA GLY A 271 41.84 13.67 11.36
C GLY A 271 40.81 13.82 12.47
N ARG A 272 40.12 12.73 12.79
CA ARG A 272 39.10 12.69 13.85
C ARG A 272 38.95 11.27 14.38
N LEU A 273 38.94 11.12 15.70
CA LEU A 273 38.64 9.84 16.35
C LEU A 273 37.16 9.48 16.19
N ALA A 274 36.89 8.18 16.11
CA ALA A 274 35.52 7.69 16.24
C ALA A 274 35.01 7.98 17.65
N ARG A 275 33.82 8.57 17.76
CA ARG A 275 33.16 8.81 19.05
C ARG A 275 31.97 7.88 19.19
N TYR A 276 31.98 7.09 20.25
CA TYR A 276 30.87 6.23 20.64
C TYR A 276 30.09 6.89 21.77
N THR A 277 28.77 6.73 21.74
CA THR A 277 27.88 7.19 22.79
C THR A 277 27.01 6.03 23.25
N GLY A 278 26.74 5.98 24.55
CA GLY A 278 25.76 5.10 25.17
C GLY A 278 24.89 5.92 26.11
N GLY A 279 23.58 5.64 26.15
CA GLY A 279 22.65 6.41 26.95
C GLY A 279 21.46 5.62 27.44
N LEU A 280 20.92 6.07 28.56
CA LEU A 280 19.71 5.54 29.18
C LEU A 280 18.81 6.70 29.57
N LYS A 281 17.54 6.59 29.20
CA LYS A 281 16.45 7.42 29.69
C LYS A 281 15.43 6.53 30.35
N VAL A 282 15.06 6.84 31.58
CA VAL A 282 13.95 6.20 32.28
C VAL A 282 12.93 7.29 32.59
N SER A 283 11.68 7.06 32.23
CA SER A 283 10.57 7.96 32.53
C SER A 283 9.48 7.26 33.32
N TYR A 284 8.90 8.00 34.25
CA TYR A 284 7.83 7.56 35.12
C TYR A 284 6.66 8.55 35.02
N GLN A 285 5.49 8.02 34.67
CA GLN A 285 4.22 8.73 34.67
C GLN A 285 3.68 8.78 36.10
N ALA A 286 4.10 9.79 36.87
CA ALA A 286 3.71 9.95 38.26
C ALA A 286 2.19 10.13 38.42
N TYR A 287 1.60 10.97 37.55
CA TYR A 287 0.16 11.22 37.45
C TYR A 287 -0.24 11.29 35.98
N ASP A 288 -1.52 11.19 35.62
CA ASP A 288 -1.96 11.21 34.20
C ASP A 288 -1.51 12.45 33.41
N ASN A 289 -1.19 13.52 34.14
CA ASN A 289 -0.72 14.77 33.59
C ASN A 289 0.75 15.10 33.92
N LEU A 290 1.47 14.26 34.68
CA LEU A 290 2.84 14.52 35.11
C LEU A 290 3.77 13.35 34.77
N LYS A 291 4.80 13.61 33.98
CA LYS A 291 5.86 12.68 33.63
C LYS A 291 7.20 13.22 34.12
N VAL A 292 7.95 12.38 34.82
CA VAL A 292 9.33 12.67 35.25
C VAL A 292 10.25 11.71 34.51
N SER A 293 11.38 12.19 34.02
CA SER A 293 12.40 11.36 33.40
C SER A 293 13.76 11.65 34.02
N VAL A 294 14.58 10.63 34.10
CA VAL A 294 16.01 10.73 34.42
C VAL A 294 16.79 10.21 33.24
N ILE A 295 17.88 10.89 32.93
CA ILE A 295 18.74 10.59 31.78
C ILE A 295 20.19 10.49 32.19
N SER A 296 20.92 9.68 31.45
CA SER A 296 22.37 9.52 31.54
C SER A 296 22.92 9.16 30.17
N SER A 297 24.02 9.79 29.76
CA SER A 297 24.73 9.48 28.53
C SER A 297 26.23 9.63 28.71
N LEU A 298 26.98 8.68 28.17
CA LEU A 298 28.43 8.68 28.13
C LEU A 298 28.86 8.68 26.66
N SER A 299 29.67 9.65 26.27
CA SER A 299 30.37 9.64 25.00
C SER A 299 31.87 9.55 25.22
N ARG A 300 32.55 8.72 24.43
CA ARG A 300 33.98 8.46 24.52
C ARG A 300 34.58 8.30 23.13
N ASP A 301 35.74 8.93 22.93
CA ASP A 301 36.56 8.71 21.74
C ASP A 301 37.31 7.38 21.81
N ASP A 302 37.41 6.71 20.67
CA ASP A 302 38.19 5.49 20.47
C ASP A 302 39.58 5.85 19.94
N GLU A 303 40.58 5.77 20.82
CA GLU A 303 41.99 6.09 20.55
C GLU A 303 42.61 5.20 19.45
N PHE A 304 42.02 4.03 19.17
CA PHE A 304 42.51 3.08 18.16
C PHE A 304 41.79 3.19 16.81
N SER A 305 40.91 4.18 16.65
CA SER A 305 40.06 4.30 15.46
C SER A 305 40.74 4.88 14.22
N ILE A 306 41.94 5.45 14.37
CA ILE A 306 42.77 5.99 13.30
C ILE A 306 44.24 5.63 13.55
N THR A 307 45.06 5.67 12.50
CA THR A 307 46.51 5.48 12.61
C THR A 307 47.17 6.81 12.96
N GLN A 308 47.56 7.00 14.22
CA GLN A 308 48.29 8.20 14.61
C GLN A 308 49.76 8.11 14.18
N ASP A 309 50.17 8.90 13.19
CA ASP A 309 51.58 9.08 12.85
C ASP A 309 52.20 10.20 13.71
N THR A 310 53.37 9.91 14.29
CA THR A 310 53.95 10.61 15.46
C THR A 310 54.62 11.95 15.15
N SER A 311 54.53 12.45 13.92
CA SER A 311 55.41 13.54 13.46
C SER A 311 54.83 14.95 13.47
N ALA A 312 53.52 15.18 13.72
CA ALA A 312 53.02 16.58 13.78
C ALA A 312 51.72 16.85 14.56
N THR A 313 50.78 15.90 14.74
CA THR A 313 49.52 16.19 15.46
C THR A 313 48.92 14.94 16.10
N THR A 314 49.01 14.85 17.42
CA THR A 314 48.40 13.78 18.22
C THR A 314 47.02 14.25 18.70
N LEU A 315 45.97 13.52 18.35
CA LEU A 315 44.62 13.80 18.87
C LEU A 315 44.47 13.16 20.24
N ALA A 316 44.19 13.97 21.26
CA ALA A 316 43.86 13.49 22.59
C ALA A 316 42.42 12.92 22.60
N PRO A 317 42.22 11.67 23.07
CA PRO A 317 40.88 11.10 23.16
C PRO A 317 40.08 11.80 24.25
N GLN A 318 38.83 12.16 23.94
CA GLN A 318 37.96 12.92 24.84
C GLN A 318 36.84 12.07 25.41
N GLN A 319 36.30 12.48 26.55
CA GLN A 319 35.14 11.85 27.17
C GLN A 319 34.17 12.88 27.73
N SER A 320 32.88 12.68 27.50
CA SER A 320 31.81 13.47 28.10
C SER A 320 30.78 12.57 28.76
N PHE A 321 30.39 12.90 29.99
CA PHE A 321 29.31 12.26 30.71
C PHE A 321 28.24 13.30 31.03
N VAL A 322 27.00 13.05 30.66
CA VAL A 322 25.88 13.96 30.91
C VAL A 322 24.78 13.19 31.65
N TYR A 323 24.20 13.80 32.66
CA TYR A 323 23.10 13.25 33.43
C TYR A 323 22.10 14.35 33.76
N GLY A 324 20.85 13.98 34.01
CA GLY A 324 19.84 15.00 34.23
C GLY A 324 18.44 14.47 34.49
N ALA A 325 17.52 15.40 34.63
CA ALA A 325 16.11 15.13 34.84
C ALA A 325 15.24 16.03 33.94
N LEU A 326 14.16 15.44 33.44
CA LEU A 326 13.14 16.10 32.63
C LEU A 326 11.79 15.98 33.31
N LEU A 327 11.11 17.10 33.48
CA LEU A 327 9.76 17.21 34.00
C LEU A 327 8.83 17.65 32.88
N ASP A 328 7.82 16.85 32.56
CA ASP A 328 6.76 17.21 31.62
C ASP A 328 5.42 17.23 32.36
N TRP A 329 4.85 18.42 32.52
CA TRP A 329 3.61 18.64 33.27
C TRP A 329 2.53 19.30 32.43
N LYS A 330 1.46 18.56 32.15
CA LYS A 330 0.21 19.09 31.61
C LYS A 330 -0.63 19.70 32.74
N ILE A 331 -0.31 20.92 33.13
CA ILE A 331 -0.99 21.64 34.22
C ILE A 331 -2.52 21.67 33.98
N SER A 332 -2.94 21.86 32.74
CA SER A 332 -4.35 21.75 32.33
C SER A 332 -4.48 21.33 30.86
N ARG A 333 -5.70 21.24 30.33
CA ARG A 333 -5.95 20.97 28.89
C ARG A 333 -5.28 21.99 27.96
N ARG A 334 -4.96 23.19 28.45
CA ARG A 334 -4.39 24.29 27.65
C ARG A 334 -2.95 24.60 27.98
N PHE A 335 -2.44 24.18 29.15
CA PHE A 335 -1.10 24.55 29.61
C PHE A 335 -0.21 23.32 29.77
N THR A 336 1.01 23.41 29.21
CA THR A 336 2.06 22.41 29.39
C THR A 336 3.33 23.11 29.82
N PHE A 337 3.90 22.66 30.93
CA PHE A 337 5.21 23.07 31.42
C PHE A 337 6.21 21.94 31.18
N THR A 338 7.39 22.27 30.68
CA THR A 338 8.52 21.36 30.54
C THR A 338 9.73 21.99 31.23
N GLY A 339 10.36 21.25 32.14
CA GLY A 339 11.59 21.63 32.82
C GLY A 339 12.67 20.58 32.57
N ASP A 340 13.84 20.99 32.09
CA ASP A 340 14.99 20.13 31.81
C ASP A 340 16.18 20.66 32.61
N PHE A 341 16.84 19.81 33.39
CA PHE A 341 18.05 20.13 34.14
C PHE A 341 19.10 19.06 33.88
N GLN A 342 20.32 19.48 33.55
CA GLN A 342 21.42 18.58 33.22
C GLN A 342 22.72 19.04 33.85
N GLY A 343 23.50 18.07 34.30
CA GLY A 343 24.90 18.22 34.67
C GLY A 343 25.77 17.48 33.66
N SER A 344 26.93 18.03 33.35
CA SER A 344 27.93 17.41 32.48
C SER A 344 29.28 17.33 33.16
N GLN A 345 30.08 16.34 32.75
CA GLN A 345 31.49 16.19 33.09
C GLN A 345 32.23 15.95 31.79
N TYR A 346 33.24 16.75 31.51
CA TYR A 346 34.04 16.68 30.30
C TYR A 346 35.53 16.49 30.63
N LYS A 347 36.15 15.57 29.91
CA LYS A 347 37.60 15.38 29.85
C LYS A 347 38.07 15.72 28.44
N ALA A 348 38.92 16.75 28.34
CA ALA A 348 39.58 17.12 27.09
C ALA A 348 40.64 16.08 26.65
N ASP A 349 41.18 15.34 27.62
CA ASP A 349 42.08 14.21 27.43
C ASP A 349 41.76 13.17 28.51
N ILE A 350 41.41 11.95 28.11
CA ILE A 350 41.04 10.85 29.01
C ILE A 350 42.19 10.49 29.96
N ASP A 351 43.42 10.59 29.48
CA ASP A 351 44.65 10.26 30.21
C ASP A 351 45.08 11.38 31.15
N SER A 352 44.57 12.59 30.93
CA SER A 352 44.77 13.71 31.84
C SER A 352 43.91 13.59 33.11
N GLY A 353 44.41 14.17 34.22
CA GLY A 353 43.65 14.31 35.47
C GLY A 353 42.61 15.44 35.43
N GLU A 354 42.65 16.30 34.42
CA GLU A 354 41.81 17.50 34.32
C GLU A 354 40.37 17.14 33.95
N LYS A 355 39.40 17.76 34.64
CA LYS A 355 37.97 17.57 34.41
C LYS A 355 37.26 18.90 34.50
N ALA A 356 36.46 19.23 33.50
CA ALA A 356 35.51 20.33 33.55
C ALA A 356 34.12 19.77 33.93
N ALA A 357 33.34 20.53 34.69
CA ALA A 357 31.98 20.15 35.03
C ALA A 357 31.06 21.36 34.92
N GLY A 358 29.90 21.16 34.30
CA GLY A 358 28.93 22.22 34.08
C GLY A 358 27.52 21.78 34.37
N SER A 359 26.60 22.73 34.29
CA SER A 359 25.17 22.45 34.32
C SER A 359 24.42 23.36 33.36
N ALA A 360 23.31 22.87 32.85
CA ALA A 360 22.38 23.62 32.05
C ALA A 360 20.96 23.32 32.50
N TRP A 361 20.09 24.30 32.33
CA TRP A 361 18.67 24.11 32.57
C TRP A 361 17.82 24.90 31.59
N LYS A 362 16.65 24.36 31.30
CA LYS A 362 15.67 24.92 30.38
C LYS A 362 14.28 24.76 30.97
N GLN A 363 13.51 25.82 30.94
CA GLN A 363 12.10 25.82 31.33
C GLN A 363 11.27 26.35 30.17
N GLU A 364 10.12 25.74 29.97
CA GLU A 364 9.23 26.05 28.86
C GLU A 364 7.78 25.96 29.30
N LEU A 365 7.02 27.01 29.04
CA LEU A 365 5.58 27.05 29.23
C LEU A 365 4.90 27.23 27.88
N LYS A 366 4.04 26.28 27.53
CA LYS A 366 3.20 26.30 26.33
C LYS A 366 1.75 26.49 26.72
N TRP A 367 1.07 27.36 25.98
CA TRP A 367 -0.36 27.53 26.00
C TRP A 367 -0.97 27.19 24.64
N LYS A 368 -2.05 26.40 24.61
CA LYS A 368 -2.84 26.07 23.41
C LYS A 368 -4.31 26.42 23.63
N GLY A 369 -4.81 27.37 22.84
CA GLY A 369 -6.23 27.71 22.71
C GLY A 369 -6.85 27.12 21.43
N GLY A 370 -8.16 27.31 21.24
CA GLY A 370 -8.90 26.75 20.11
C GLY A 370 -8.51 27.29 18.72
N GLY A 371 -7.82 28.44 18.65
CA GLY A 371 -7.34 29.04 17.40
C GLY A 371 -6.00 29.77 17.52
N ALA A 372 -5.32 29.67 18.67
CA ALA A 372 -4.05 30.34 18.92
C ALA A 372 -3.18 29.50 19.87
N SER A 373 -1.86 29.69 19.81
CA SER A 373 -0.92 29.09 20.75
C SER A 373 0.18 30.08 21.11
N ALA A 374 0.72 29.96 22.32
CA ALA A 374 1.83 30.77 22.82
C ALA A 374 2.87 29.88 23.49
N ARG A 375 4.14 30.27 23.40
CA ARG A 375 5.28 29.56 24.01
C ARG A 375 6.22 30.59 24.62
N ALA A 376 6.55 30.42 25.89
CA ALA A 376 7.64 31.11 26.56
C ALA A 376 8.68 30.08 26.98
N ALA A 377 9.95 30.32 26.66
CA ALA A 377 11.03 29.43 27.04
C ALA A 377 12.22 30.25 27.56
N TYR A 378 12.88 29.73 28.58
CA TYR A 378 14.10 30.28 29.16
C TYR A 378 15.12 29.15 29.29
N SER A 379 16.36 29.40 28.89
CA SER A 379 17.45 28.44 29.01
C SER A 379 18.72 29.13 29.48
N MET A 380 19.45 28.46 30.37
CA MET A 380 20.76 28.86 30.83
C MET A 380 21.72 27.69 30.66
N VAL A 381 22.88 27.96 30.05
CA VAL A 381 23.95 27.00 29.84
C VAL A 381 25.17 27.54 30.58
N GLY A 382 25.68 26.79 31.57
CA GLY A 382 26.87 27.17 32.31
C GLY A 382 28.12 27.14 31.41
N ALA A 383 29.13 27.95 31.74
CA ALA A 383 30.34 28.12 30.91
C ALA A 383 31.16 26.84 30.67
N GLN A 384 30.90 25.77 31.44
CA GLN A 384 31.59 24.48 31.36
C GLN A 384 30.62 23.32 31.07
N PHE A 385 29.40 23.61 30.62
CA PHE A 385 28.39 22.59 30.30
C PHE A 385 28.64 21.90 28.96
#